data_AF-A0A849IH88-F1
#
_entry.id   AF-A0A849IH88-F1
#
_cell.length_a   1.000
_cell.length_b   1.000
_cell.length_c   1.000
_cell.angle_alpha   90.00
_cell.angle_beta   90.00
_cell.angle_gamma   90.00
#
_symmetry.space_group_name_H-M   'P 1'
#
loop_
_entity.id
_entity.type
_entity.pdbx_description
1 polymer ?
#
loop_
_entity_poly.entity_id
_entity_poly.type
_entity_poly.pdbx_seq_one_letter_code
_entity_poly.pdbx_strand_id
1 'polypeptide(L)'
;MALPALEGGGARIEIRQVLHGHEPNSVRIEYRATRPGGPAFARHAVCRFAADGLSASKMELVGVTTDRGPLSPAAVYLLKRYYLDTPDALADEPPEPAPGGRS
;
A
#
# COMPACT_ATOMS: atom_id res chain seq x y z
N MET A 1 1.14 8.85 -0.22
CA MET A 1 1.78 7.70 -0.92
C MET A 1 2.83 7.01 -0.03
N ALA A 2 2.64 5.74 0.42
CA ALA A 2 3.53 5.07 1.39
C ALA A 2 4.60 4.12 0.79
N LEU A 3 4.44 3.67 -0.46
CA LEU A 3 5.39 2.76 -1.12
C LEU A 3 6.83 3.30 -1.23
N PRO A 4 7.08 4.61 -1.48
CA PRO A 4 8.44 5.15 -1.49
C PRO A 4 9.19 4.93 -0.16
N ALA A 5 8.48 4.90 0.97
CA ALA A 5 9.09 4.63 2.28
C ALA A 5 9.62 3.19 2.39
N LEU A 6 9.07 2.24 1.62
CA LEU A 6 9.54 0.86 1.60
C LEU A 6 10.87 0.70 0.87
N GLU A 7 11.09 1.47 -0.20
CA GLU A 7 12.25 1.31 -1.09
C GLU A 7 13.47 2.17 -0.72
N GLY A 8 13.29 3.09 0.25
CA GLY A 8 14.25 4.11 0.65
C GLY A 8 14.02 5.43 -0.09
N GLY A 9 14.33 6.56 0.57
CA GLY A 9 14.05 7.90 0.04
C GLY A 9 14.59 8.11 -1.38
N GLY A 10 13.77 8.73 -2.24
CA GLY A 10 14.13 9.09 -3.62
C GLY A 10 13.79 8.04 -4.69
N ALA A 11 13.22 6.89 -4.35
CA ALA A 11 12.74 5.93 -5.34
C ALA A 11 11.45 6.43 -6.02
N ARG A 12 11.44 6.44 -7.36
CA ARG A 12 10.21 6.63 -8.15
C ARG A 12 9.44 5.32 -8.18
N ILE A 13 8.17 5.38 -7.79
CA ILE A 13 7.26 4.23 -7.76
C ILE A 13 6.26 4.35 -8.90
N GLU A 14 6.08 3.26 -9.64
CA GLU A 14 5.01 3.10 -10.63
C GLU A 14 4.18 1.88 -10.25
N ILE A 15 2.93 2.11 -9.83
CA ILE A 15 2.00 1.01 -9.54
C ILE A 15 1.61 0.36 -10.86
N ARG A 16 1.80 -0.96 -10.95
CA ARG A 16 1.49 -1.74 -12.15
C ARG A 16 0.15 -2.44 -12.01
N GLN A 17 -0.13 -2.97 -10.82
CA GLN A 17 -1.36 -3.71 -10.58
C GLN A 17 -1.72 -3.69 -9.09
N VAL A 18 -3.02 -3.71 -8.82
CA VAL A 18 -3.58 -3.94 -7.49
C VAL A 18 -4.46 -5.18 -7.58
N LEU A 19 -4.17 -6.15 -6.73
CA LEU A 19 -4.77 -7.48 -6.73
C LEU A 19 -5.32 -7.81 -5.33
N HIS A 20 -6.28 -8.73 -5.28
CA HIS A 20 -6.56 -9.42 -4.02
C HIS A 20 -5.32 -10.20 -3.58
N GLY A 21 -4.95 -10.07 -2.31
CA GLY A 21 -3.90 -10.90 -1.75
C GLY A 21 -4.40 -12.32 -1.49
N HIS A 22 -3.45 -13.26 -1.39
CA HIS A 22 -3.77 -14.67 -1.13
C HIS A 22 -4.26 -14.92 0.31
N GLU A 23 -3.96 -14.01 1.23
CA GLU A 23 -4.47 -14.07 2.61
C GLU A 23 -5.82 -13.34 2.73
N PRO A 24 -6.70 -13.75 3.67
CA PRO A 24 -7.93 -13.01 3.96
C PRO A 24 -7.63 -11.54 4.28
N ASN A 25 -8.52 -10.65 3.81
CA ASN A 25 -8.45 -9.20 4.08
C ASN A 25 -7.09 -8.60 3.68
N SER A 26 -6.55 -9.03 2.54
CA SER A 26 -5.28 -8.51 2.04
C SER A 26 -5.36 -8.01 0.61
N VAL A 27 -4.52 -7.03 0.31
CA VAL A 27 -4.32 -6.45 -1.01
C VAL A 27 -2.86 -6.63 -1.39
N ARG A 28 -2.60 -7.16 -2.58
CA ARG A 28 -1.27 -7.24 -3.17
C ARG A 28 -1.11 -6.10 -4.17
N ILE A 29 -0.08 -5.30 -3.98
CA ILE A 29 0.29 -4.22 -4.89
C ILE A 29 1.56 -4.64 -5.61
N GLU A 30 1.51 -4.69 -6.94
CA GLU A 30 2.67 -4.92 -7.80
C GLU A 30 3.12 -3.59 -8.37
N TYR A 31 4.40 -3.29 -8.26
CA TYR A 31 4.94 -1.99 -8.65
C TYR A 31 6.36 -2.09 -9.20
N ARG A 32 6.79 -1.05 -9.90
CA ARG A 32 8.20 -0.84 -10.26
C ARG A 32 8.79 0.24 -9.38
N ALA A 33 9.97 -0.05 -8.83
CA ALA A 33 10.77 0.89 -8.07
C ALA A 33 12.03 1.26 -8.87
N THR A 34 12.23 2.56 -9.09
CA THR A 34 13.40 3.08 -9.80
C THR A 34 14.15 4.03 -8.88
N ARG A 35 15.38 3.68 -8.49
CA ARG A 35 16.25 4.60 -7.73
C ARG A 35 16.90 5.63 -8.66
N PRO A 36 17.28 6.82 -8.16
CA PRO A 36 17.97 7.81 -8.97
C PRO A 36 19.23 7.22 -9.62
N GLY A 37 19.32 7.25 -10.95
CA GLY A 37 20.44 6.69 -11.72
C GLY A 37 20.55 5.15 -11.72
N GLY A 38 19.59 4.44 -11.12
CA GLY A 38 19.58 2.98 -11.05
C GLY A 38 18.55 2.34 -11.98
N PRO A 39 18.66 1.01 -12.21
CA PRO A 39 17.66 0.27 -12.98
C PRO A 39 16.32 0.17 -12.23
N ALA A 40 15.25 -0.06 -12.98
CA ALA A 40 13.91 -0.30 -12.43
C ALA A 40 13.78 -1.77 -11.98
N PHE A 41 13.28 -1.98 -10.76
CA PHE A 41 13.04 -3.30 -10.19
C PHE A 41 11.54 -3.57 -10.04
N ALA A 42 11.09 -4.76 -10.43
CA ALA A 42 9.76 -5.24 -10.08
C ALA A 42 9.72 -5.61 -8.59
N ARG A 43 8.71 -5.12 -7.88
CA ARG A 43 8.51 -5.29 -6.45
C ARG A 43 7.05 -5.61 -6.15
N HIS A 44 6.80 -6.14 -4.97
CA HIS A 44 5.44 -6.26 -4.46
C HIS A 44 5.36 -5.93 -2.98
N ALA A 45 4.17 -5.51 -2.55
CA ALA A 45 3.80 -5.37 -1.16
C ALA A 45 2.43 -6.02 -0.94
N VAL A 46 2.30 -6.82 0.10
CA VAL A 46 1.02 -7.40 0.55
C VAL A 46 0.62 -6.66 1.83
N CYS A 47 -0.45 -5.88 1.72
CA CYS A 47 -1.06 -5.15 2.82
C CYS A 47 -2.17 -5.99 3.41
N ARG A 48 -2.11 -6.30 4.71
CA ARG A 48 -3.15 -7.03 5.44
C ARG A 48 -3.92 -6.11 6.35
N PHE A 49 -5.23 -6.24 6.35
CA PHE A 49 -6.17 -5.41 7.10
C PHE A 49 -6.84 -6.19 8.23
N ALA A 50 -7.23 -5.49 9.29
CA ALA A 50 -7.99 -6.07 10.38
C ALA A 50 -9.33 -6.61 9.87
N ALA A 51 -9.69 -7.81 10.34
CA ALA A 51 -10.86 -8.53 9.89
C ALA A 51 -11.91 -8.55 11.00
N ASP A 52 -12.51 -7.41 11.38
CA ASP A 52 -13.54 -7.48 12.42
C ASP A 52 -14.70 -6.48 12.32
N GLY A 53 -15.90 -7.06 12.23
CA GLY A 53 -17.20 -6.47 12.59
C GLY A 53 -17.65 -5.21 11.82
N LEU A 54 -18.86 -4.72 12.06
CA LEU A 54 -19.44 -3.48 11.47
C LEU A 54 -18.72 -2.17 11.91
N SER A 55 -17.50 -2.24 12.43
CA SER A 55 -16.76 -1.09 12.96
C SER A 55 -16.10 -0.27 11.83
N ALA A 56 -15.94 1.03 12.07
CA ALA A 56 -15.23 1.94 11.16
C ALA A 56 -13.75 1.54 10.90
N SER A 57 -13.19 0.66 11.73
CA SER A 57 -11.79 0.20 11.67
C SER A 57 -11.51 -0.97 10.70
N LYS A 58 -12.47 -1.39 9.85
CA LYS A 58 -12.26 -2.48 8.85
C LYS A 58 -11.08 -2.26 7.90
N MET A 59 -10.64 -1.01 7.76
CA MET A 59 -9.52 -0.63 6.90
C MET A 59 -8.22 -0.41 7.67
N GLU A 60 -8.12 -0.88 8.93
CA GLU A 60 -6.89 -0.77 9.68
C GLU A 60 -5.81 -1.70 9.12
N LEU A 61 -4.71 -1.13 8.62
CA LEU A 61 -3.55 -1.88 8.10
C LEU A 61 -2.79 -2.58 9.23
N VAL A 62 -2.97 -3.88 9.44
CA VAL A 62 -2.32 -4.61 10.54
C VAL A 62 -0.96 -5.22 10.18
N GLY A 63 -0.62 -5.28 8.89
CA GLY A 63 0.66 -5.83 8.45
C GLY A 63 1.00 -5.49 7.01
N VAL A 64 2.30 -5.48 6.73
CA VAL A 64 2.85 -5.33 5.37
C VAL A 64 3.96 -6.36 5.19
N THR A 65 3.86 -7.15 4.12
CA THR A 65 4.91 -8.08 3.69
C THR A 65 5.43 -7.66 2.33
N THR A 66 6.75 -7.65 2.17
CA THR A 66 7.41 -7.33 0.90
C THR A 66 8.13 -8.55 0.35
N ASP A 67 8.72 -8.43 -0.83
CA ASP A 67 9.67 -9.40 -1.38
C ASP A 67 10.91 -9.62 -0.48
N ARG A 68 11.20 -8.68 0.44
CA ARG A 68 12.27 -8.77 1.44
C ARG A 68 11.81 -9.34 2.79
N GLY A 69 10.54 -9.75 2.88
CA GLY A 69 9.93 -10.28 4.10
C GLY A 69 8.98 -9.29 4.79
N PRO A 70 8.43 -9.69 5.95
CA PRO A 70 7.48 -8.91 6.71
C PRO A 70 8.14 -7.69 7.36
N LEU A 71 7.44 -6.57 7.38
CA LEU A 71 7.85 -5.41 8.18
C LEU A 71 7.64 -5.70 9.67
N SER A 72 8.48 -5.08 10.51
CA SER A 72 8.26 -5.12 11.96
C SER A 72 6.99 -4.35 12.36
N PRO A 73 6.36 -4.70 13.49
CA PRO A 73 5.19 -3.96 13.99
C PRO A 73 5.45 -2.45 14.16
N ALA A 74 6.66 -2.09 14.62
CA ALA A 74 7.07 -0.70 14.76
C ALA A 74 7.16 0.02 13.40
N ALA A 75 7.69 -0.63 12.37
CA ALA A 75 7.74 -0.06 11.03
C ALA A 75 6.33 0.14 10.44
N VAL A 76 5.40 -0.80 10.67
CA VAL A 76 3.99 -0.67 10.26
C VAL A 76 3.33 0.50 10.99
N TYR A 77 3.55 0.65 12.30
CA TYR A 77 3.05 1.79 13.07
C TYR A 77 3.55 3.14 12.51
N LEU A 78 4.86 3.27 12.26
CA LEU A 78 5.44 4.49 11.70
C LEU A 78 4.90 4.79 10.29
N LEU A 79 4.70 3.75 9.46
CA LEU A 79 4.11 3.91 8.14
C LEU A 79 2.70 4.51 8.21
N LYS A 80 1.84 4.02 9.11
CA LYS A 80 0.51 4.61 9.33
C LYS A 80 0.63 6.08 9.74
N ARG A 81 1.40 6.31 10.82
CA ARG A 81 1.54 7.61 11.49
C ARG A 81 1.99 8.73 10.55
N TYR A 82 2.91 8.43 9.64
CA TYR A 82 3.59 9.44 8.81
C TYR A 82 3.14 9.47 7.35
N TYR A 83 2.46 8.43 6.85
CA TYR A 83 2.12 8.34 5.42
C TYR A 83 0.66 8.05 5.12
N LEU A 84 -0.12 7.58 6.10
CA LEU A 84 -1.56 7.29 5.92
C LEU A 84 -2.43 8.27 6.70
N ASP A 85 -2.00 8.68 7.90
CA ASP A 85 -2.72 9.66 8.72
C ASP A 85 -2.35 11.12 8.37
N THR A 86 -2.00 11.41 7.12
CA THR A 86 -1.59 12.75 6.67
C THR A 86 -2.61 13.38 5.70
N PRO A 87 -2.74 14.73 5.69
CA PRO A 87 -3.66 15.42 4.77
C PRO A 87 -3.38 15.12 3.29
N ASP A 88 -2.10 14.98 2.92
CA ASP A 88 -1.70 14.66 1.54
C ASP A 88 -2.16 13.27 1.11
N ALA A 89 -2.26 12.31 2.04
CA ALA A 89 -2.76 10.97 1.72
C ALA A 89 -4.26 10.98 1.41
N LEU A 90 -5.03 11.87 2.05
CA LEU A 90 -6.45 12.10 1.76
C LEU A 90 -6.67 12.84 0.44
N ALA A 91 -5.75 13.73 0.06
CA ALA A 91 -5.83 14.49 -1.19
C ALA A 91 -5.48 13.67 -2.44
N ASP A 92 -4.64 12.63 -2.29
CA ASP A 92 -4.25 11.69 -3.34
C ASP A 92 -5.25 10.51 -3.50
N GLU A 93 -6.39 10.55 -2.81
CA GLU A 93 -7.42 9.52 -2.93
C GLU A 93 -7.91 9.45 -4.38
N PRO A 94 -7.82 8.28 -5.05
CA PRO A 94 -8.28 8.17 -6.43
C PRO A 94 -9.78 8.51 -6.49
N PRO A 95 -10.23 9.22 -7.53
CA PRO A 95 -11.63 9.61 -7.63
C PRO A 95 -12.52 8.38 -7.56
N GLU A 96 -13.59 8.47 -6.75
CA GLU A 96 -14.55 7.40 -6.54
C GLU A 96 -15.03 6.87 -7.90
N PRO A 97 -15.06 5.54 -8.13
CA PRO A 97 -15.52 5.00 -9.40
C PRO A 97 -16.96 5.43 -9.64
N ALA A 98 -17.22 6.02 -10.81
CA ALA A 98 -18.54 6.50 -11.17
C ALA A 98 -19.59 5.37 -11.04
N PRO A 99 -20.76 5.64 -10.43
CA PRO A 99 -21.78 4.61 -10.29
C PRO A 99 -22.33 4.21 -11.67
N GLY A 100 -22.10 2.94 -12.03
CA GLY A 100 -22.92 2.20 -13.00
C GLY A 100 -22.44 2.23 -14.46
N GLY A 101 -21.59 1.27 -14.82
CA GLY A 101 -21.44 0.79 -16.20
C GLY A 101 -22.06 -0.60 -16.36
N ARG A 102 -23.38 -0.72 -16.23
CA ARG A 102 -24.11 -1.89 -16.75
C ARG A 102 -24.44 -1.60 -18.21
N SER A 103 -23.84 -2.35 -19.13
CA SER A 103 -24.41 -2.65 -20.45
C SER A 103 -24.97 -4.05 -20.42
#